data_AF-A0AAE5X770-F1
#
_entry.id   AF-A0AAE5X770-F1
#
_cell.length_a   1.000
_cell.length_b   1.000
_cell.length_c   1.000
_cell.angle_alpha   90.00
_cell.angle_beta   90.00
_cell.angle_gamma   90.00
#
_symmetry.space_group_name_H-M   'P 1'
#
loop_
_entity.id
_entity.type
_entity.pdbx_description
1 polymer ?
#
loop_
_entity_poly.entity_id
_entity_poly.type
_entity_poly.pdbx_seq_one_letter_code
_entity_poly.pdbx_strand_id
1 'polypeptide(L)'
;MTNVNTNSGHLNPLFHPAAHYDSPAEVLNAQDLSAPEKRIILSSWASDMYAVESCPALREIPGMSHTVRLADILAALRKLDGDNDNDDPPRGGGVPMRRRRPWAAAEGQSA
;
A
#
# COMPACT_ATOMS: atom_id res chain seq x y z
N MET A 1 23.75 -8.19 -25.44
CA MET A 1 23.24 -6.84 -25.11
C MET A 1 21.75 -6.81 -25.45
N THR A 2 20.89 -7.26 -24.53
CA THR A 2 19.44 -7.28 -24.77
C THR A 2 18.85 -5.95 -24.32
N ASN A 3 18.50 -5.13 -25.32
CA ASN A 3 17.83 -3.86 -25.15
C ASN A 3 16.41 -4.09 -24.63
N VAL A 4 16.23 -4.02 -23.31
CA VAL A 4 14.88 -3.99 -22.72
C VAL A 4 14.35 -2.58 -22.90
N ASN A 5 13.66 -2.37 -24.02
CA ASN A 5 12.82 -1.21 -24.23
C ASN A 5 11.59 -1.36 -23.31
N THR A 6 11.76 -1.00 -22.04
CA THR A 6 10.64 -0.84 -21.11
C THR A 6 9.89 0.39 -21.59
N ASN A 7 8.89 0.15 -22.44
CA ASN A 7 7.90 1.13 -22.82
C ASN A 7 7.13 1.52 -21.55
N SER A 8 7.67 2.48 -20.80
CA SER A 8 7.06 3.11 -19.64
C SER A 8 5.95 4.09 -20.04
N GLY A 9 5.32 3.90 -21.20
CA GLY A 9 4.46 4.89 -21.85
C GLY A 9 3.04 4.42 -22.18
N HIS A 10 2.63 3.21 -21.80
CA HIS A 10 1.30 2.70 -22.16
C HIS A 10 0.68 1.77 -21.12
N LEU A 11 0.64 2.18 -19.86
CA LEU A 11 -0.42 1.70 -18.97
C LEU A 11 -1.59 2.66 -19.14
N ASN A 12 -2.51 2.31 -20.04
CA ASN A 12 -3.77 3.01 -20.22
C ASN A 12 -4.45 3.23 -18.85
N PRO A 13 -4.74 4.47 -18.42
CA PRO A 13 -5.42 4.82 -17.18
C PRO A 13 -6.95 4.58 -17.27
N LEU A 14 -7.38 3.55 -18.01
CA LEU A 14 -8.78 3.35 -18.40
C LEU A 14 -9.64 2.64 -17.34
N PHE A 15 -9.03 2.23 -16.23
CA PHE A 15 -9.76 1.78 -15.06
C PHE A 15 -9.14 2.45 -13.83
N HIS A 16 -9.73 3.57 -13.42
CA HIS A 16 -9.55 4.11 -12.09
C HIS A 16 -10.78 3.76 -11.25
N PRO A 17 -10.97 2.49 -10.82
CA PRO A 17 -11.97 2.19 -9.79
C PRO A 17 -11.70 3.01 -8.52
N ALA A 18 -10.44 3.44 -8.36
CA ALA A 18 -9.92 4.42 -7.42
C ALA A 18 -10.59 5.81 -7.43
N ALA A 19 -11.23 6.26 -8.51
CA ALA A 19 -11.78 7.60 -8.62
C ALA A 19 -13.28 7.68 -8.30
N HIS A 20 -13.94 6.54 -8.03
CA HIS A 20 -15.37 6.49 -7.70
C HIS A 20 -15.66 6.68 -6.21
N TYR A 21 -14.64 6.51 -5.37
CA TYR A 21 -14.77 6.58 -3.92
C TYR A 21 -14.00 7.80 -3.43
N ASP A 22 -14.56 8.52 -2.48
CA ASP A 22 -13.96 9.71 -1.88
C ASP A 22 -13.19 9.40 -0.59
N SER A 23 -13.30 8.18 -0.04
CA SER A 23 -12.55 7.81 1.17
C SER A 23 -12.28 6.31 1.31
N PRO A 24 -11.25 5.90 2.09
CA PRO A 24 -11.00 4.49 2.38
C PRO A 24 -12.18 3.80 3.07
N ALA A 25 -12.94 4.55 3.87
CA ALA A 25 -14.13 4.06 4.55
C ALA A 25 -15.26 3.73 3.55
N GLU A 26 -15.40 4.50 2.48
CA GLU A 26 -16.39 4.26 1.45
C GLU A 26 -16.09 2.97 0.67
N VAL A 27 -14.81 2.74 0.33
CA VAL A 27 -14.36 1.48 -0.28
C VAL A 27 -14.69 0.28 0.61
N LEU A 28 -14.51 0.41 1.94
CA LEU A 28 -14.87 -0.66 2.88
C LEU A 28 -16.38 -0.93 2.94
N ASN A 29 -17.19 0.13 2.89
CA ASN A 29 -18.64 0.05 3.00
C ASN A 29 -19.34 -0.31 1.68
N ALA A 30 -18.64 -0.27 0.55
CA ALA A 30 -19.18 -0.65 -0.75
C ALA A 30 -19.66 -2.11 -0.74
N GLN A 31 -20.98 -2.31 -0.90
CA GLN A 31 -21.58 -3.65 -0.91
C GLN A 31 -21.37 -4.36 -2.25
N ASP A 32 -21.17 -3.59 -3.32
CA ASP A 32 -20.98 -4.10 -4.68
C ASP A 32 -19.56 -4.64 -4.93
N LEU A 33 -18.65 -4.46 -3.96
CA LEU A 33 -17.27 -4.92 -4.05
C LEU A 33 -17.02 -6.14 -3.17
N SER A 34 -16.37 -7.15 -3.73
CA SER A 34 -15.78 -8.25 -2.99
C SER A 34 -14.54 -7.82 -2.19
N ALA A 35 -14.16 -8.59 -1.16
CA ALA A 35 -12.99 -8.27 -0.36
C ALA A 35 -11.67 -8.18 -1.17
N PRO A 36 -11.40 -9.06 -2.15
CA PRO A 36 -10.23 -8.89 -3.03
C PRO A 36 -10.25 -7.60 -3.84
N GLU A 37 -11.42 -7.17 -4.35
CA GLU A 37 -11.54 -5.93 -5.13
C GLU A 37 -11.29 -4.69 -4.26
N LYS A 38 -11.86 -4.67 -3.06
CA LYS A 38 -11.56 -3.62 -2.06
C LYS A 38 -10.07 -3.54 -1.77
N ARG A 39 -9.39 -4.70 -1.64
CA ARG A 39 -7.95 -4.78 -1.38
C ARG A 39 -7.14 -4.22 -2.56
N ILE A 40 -7.53 -4.54 -3.79
CA ILE A 40 -6.88 -4.02 -5.00
C ILE A 40 -6.95 -2.49 -5.04
N ILE A 41 -8.13 -1.92 -4.79
CA ILE A 41 -8.33 -0.46 -4.80
C ILE A 41 -7.50 0.21 -3.71
N LEU A 42 -7.63 -0.23 -2.45
CA LEU A 42 -6.89 0.34 -1.33
C LEU A 42 -5.36 0.18 -1.50
N SER A 43 -4.90 -0.95 -2.03
CA SER A 43 -3.46 -1.16 -2.30
C SER A 43 -2.95 -0.25 -3.42
N SER A 44 -3.77 0.00 -4.45
CA SER A 44 -3.46 0.97 -5.49
C SER A 44 -3.28 2.38 -4.91
N TRP A 45 -4.18 2.82 -4.05
CA TRP A 45 -4.06 4.11 -3.34
C TRP A 45 -2.84 4.19 -2.42
N ALA A 46 -2.47 3.08 -1.79
CA ALA A 46 -1.29 3.01 -0.94
C ALA A 46 0.04 3.12 -1.72
N SER A 47 0.01 2.98 -3.05
CA SER A 47 1.20 3.07 -3.91
C SER A 47 1.86 4.44 -3.83
N ASP A 48 3.19 4.46 -3.91
CA ASP A 48 3.97 5.70 -3.97
C ASP A 48 3.75 6.50 -5.26
N MET A 49 3.08 5.91 -6.26
CA MET A 49 2.60 6.64 -7.44
C MET A 49 1.71 7.82 -7.07
N TYR A 50 0.96 7.71 -5.96
CA TYR A 50 0.10 8.78 -5.46
C TYR A 50 0.76 9.57 -4.33
N ALA A 51 2.04 9.35 -4.00
CA ALA A 51 2.71 10.10 -2.94
C ALA A 51 2.79 11.59 -3.28
N VAL A 52 2.38 12.45 -2.34
CA VAL A 52 2.62 13.89 -2.47
C VAL A 52 4.12 14.17 -2.35
N GLU A 53 4.68 14.93 -3.29
CA GLU A 53 6.09 15.31 -3.25
C GLU A 53 6.43 16.01 -1.93
N SER A 54 7.54 15.62 -1.30
CA SER A 54 7.96 16.11 0.02
C SER A 54 7.00 15.80 1.19
N CYS A 55 5.88 15.10 0.96
CA CYS A 55 4.91 14.68 1.98
C CYS A 55 4.47 13.22 1.77
N PRO A 56 5.37 12.23 1.93
CA PRO A 56 5.10 10.82 1.58
C PRO A 56 4.00 10.15 2.43
N ALA A 57 3.60 10.77 3.53
CA ALA A 57 2.48 10.31 4.36
C ALA A 57 1.10 10.61 3.74
N LEU A 58 1.05 11.45 2.69
CA LEU A 58 -0.16 11.84 2.00
C LEU A 58 -0.21 11.23 0.59
N ARG A 59 -1.42 10.90 0.17
CA ARG A 59 -1.74 10.37 -1.16
C ARG A 59 -2.65 11.33 -1.90
N GLU A 60 -2.25 11.75 -3.10
CA GLU A 60 -3.06 12.54 -4.03
C GLU A 60 -3.61 11.62 -5.12
N ILE A 61 -4.87 11.24 -4.96
CA ILE A 61 -5.55 10.30 -5.85
C ILE A 61 -6.37 11.11 -6.87
N PRO A 62 -6.17 10.91 -8.18
CA PRO A 62 -6.95 11.60 -9.21
C PRO A 62 -8.45 11.37 -9.02
N GLY A 63 -9.23 12.45 -9.03
CA GLY A 63 -10.67 12.43 -8.85
C GLY A 63 -11.14 12.84 -7.45
N MET A 64 -10.27 12.79 -6.44
CA MET A 64 -10.60 13.30 -5.10
C MET A 64 -10.30 14.80 -4.98
N SER A 65 -11.13 15.50 -4.22
CA SER A 65 -10.93 16.91 -3.86
C SER A 65 -9.90 17.13 -2.73
N HIS A 66 -9.38 16.06 -2.14
CA HIS A 66 -8.50 16.11 -0.98
C HIS A 66 -7.45 15.00 -0.99
N THR A 67 -6.37 15.20 -0.23
CA THR A 67 -5.34 14.18 -0.02
C THR A 67 -5.76 13.18 1.05
N VAL A 68 -5.50 11.90 0.82
CA VAL A 68 -5.77 10.82 1.79
C VAL A 68 -4.50 10.50 2.56
N ARG A 69 -4.60 10.28 3.89
CA ARG A 69 -3.44 9.84 4.66
C ARG A 69 -3.15 8.37 4.36
N LEU A 70 -1.88 8.04 4.12
CA LEU A 70 -1.43 6.65 3.97
C LEU A 70 -1.83 5.79 5.17
N ALA A 71 -1.78 6.36 6.38
CA ALA A 71 -2.19 5.68 7.60
C ALA A 71 -3.67 5.23 7.57
N ASP A 72 -4.57 6.03 6.98
CA ASP A 72 -5.99 5.69 6.89
C ASP A 72 -6.22 4.55 5.89
N ILE A 73 -5.47 4.55 4.78
CA ILE A 73 -5.50 3.47 3.78
C ILE A 73 -5.00 2.16 4.39
N LEU A 74 -3.89 2.21 5.13
CA LEU A 74 -3.33 1.04 5.81
C LEU A 74 -4.24 0.53 6.94
N ALA A 75 -4.92 1.43 7.65
CA ALA A 75 -5.93 1.06 8.63
C ALA A 75 -7.12 0.36 7.97
N ALA A 76 -7.57 0.86 6.81
CA ALA A 76 -8.65 0.25 6.05
C ALA A 76 -8.25 -1.15 5.53
N LEU A 77 -7.05 -1.31 4.97
CA LEU A 77 -6.53 -2.62 4.56
C LEU A 77 -6.48 -3.61 5.73
N ARG A 78 -6.00 -3.18 6.90
CA ARG A 78 -5.96 -4.02 8.09
C ARG A 78 -7.36 -4.43 8.56
N LYS A 79 -8.34 -3.54 8.49
CA LYS A 79 -9.73 -3.86 8.83
C LYS A 79 -10.32 -4.86 7.82
N LEU A 80 -10.05 -4.67 6.53
CA LEU A 80 -10.49 -5.55 5.46
C LEU A 80 -9.89 -6.96 5.58
N ASP A 81 -8.61 -7.05 5.94
CA ASP A 81 -7.91 -8.32 6.10
C ASP A 81 -8.26 -8.99 7.44
N GLY A 82 -8.48 -8.21 8.51
CA GLY A 82 -8.93 -8.72 9.81
C GLY A 82 -10.31 -9.39 9.79
N ASP A 83 -11.18 -9.01 8.87
CA ASP A 83 -12.45 -9.72 8.61
C ASP A 83 -12.24 -11.00 7.76
N ASN A 84 -11.12 -11.09 7.03
CA ASN A 84 -10.68 -12.26 6.27
C ASN A 84 -9.77 -13.21 7.08
N ASP A 85 -9.27 -12.78 8.24
CA ASP A 85 -8.44 -13.56 9.19
C ASP A 85 -9.22 -14.69 9.90
N ASN A 86 -10.23 -15.28 9.25
CA ASN A 86 -10.50 -16.70 9.48
C ASN A 86 -9.38 -17.59 8.88
N ASP A 87 -8.42 -17.00 8.15
CA ASP A 87 -7.06 -17.52 8.02
C ASP A 87 -6.24 -17.17 9.29
N ASP A 88 -6.58 -17.82 10.41
CA ASP A 88 -5.74 -17.86 11.60
C ASP A 88 -4.28 -18.19 11.18
N PRO A 89 -3.27 -17.37 11.50
CA PRO A 89 -1.89 -17.84 11.39
C PRO A 89 -1.78 -19.11 12.25
N PRO A 90 -1.06 -20.18 11.83
CA PRO A 90 -0.92 -21.38 12.65
C PRO A 90 -0.46 -20.95 14.04
N ARG A 91 -1.33 -21.16 15.03
CA ARG A 91 -1.14 -20.71 16.41
C ARG A 91 0.21 -21.21 16.92
N GLY A 92 1.16 -20.29 17.04
CA GLY A 92 2.41 -20.47 17.80
C GLY A 92 3.46 -21.37 17.14
N GLY A 93 4.53 -20.77 16.60
CA GLY A 93 5.71 -21.57 16.23
C GLY A 93 6.82 -20.88 15.45
N GLY A 94 6.73 -19.58 15.14
CA GLY A 94 7.78 -18.86 14.43
C GLY A 94 8.56 -17.93 15.35
N VAL A 95 9.75 -18.33 15.79
CA VAL A 95 10.72 -17.42 16.43
C VAL A 95 10.91 -16.21 15.49
N PRO A 96 10.83 -14.95 15.98
CA PRO A 96 11.10 -13.81 15.12
C PRO A 96 12.55 -13.92 14.62
N MET A 97 12.70 -14.20 13.33
CA MET A 97 13.97 -14.08 12.63
C MET A 97 14.31 -12.60 12.55
N ARG A 98 14.82 -12.04 13.65
CA ARG A 98 15.37 -10.70 13.66
C ARG A 98 16.58 -10.72 12.73
N ARG A 99 16.40 -10.31 11.48
CA ARG A 99 17.54 -10.04 10.59
C ARG A 99 18.36 -8.94 11.24
N ARG A 100 19.52 -9.32 11.82
CA ARG A 100 20.52 -8.34 12.27
C ARG A 100 20.83 -7.44 11.08
N ARG A 101 20.69 -6.12 11.25
CA ARG A 101 21.17 -5.14 10.28
C ARG A 101 22.69 -5.06 10.47
N PRO A 102 23.53 -5.42 9.48
CA PRO A 102 24.97 -5.51 9.68
C PRO A 102 25.72 -4.17 9.57
N TRP A 103 25.03 -3.02 9.49
CA TRP A 103 25.71 -1.75 9.19
C TRP A 103 26.05 -0.88 10.42
N ALA A 104 25.74 -1.31 11.65
CA ALA A 104 26.02 -0.53 12.87
C ALA A 104 27.40 -0.83 13.52
N ALA A 105 28.38 -1.32 12.75
CA ALA A 105 29.71 -1.66 13.25
C ALA A 105 30.79 -1.10 12.30
N ALA A 106 30.83 0.22 12.12
CA ALA A 106 31.95 0.89 11.46
C ALA A 106 31.99 2.39 11.80
N GLU A 107 32.01 2.75 13.08
CA GLU A 107 32.44 4.10 13.47
C GLU A 107 33.39 4.04 14.67
N GLY A 108 34.67 4.32 14.39
CA GLY A 108 35.52 5.12 15.27
C GLY A 108 36.24 4.41 16.41
N GLN A 109 37.24 3.58 16.09
CA GLN A 109 38.40 3.43 16.99
C GLN A 109 39.59 4.15 16.36
N SER A 110 39.71 5.45 16.66
CA SER A 110 40.93 6.24 16.48
C SER A 110 41.49 6.56 17.85
N ALA A 111 42.61 5.93 18.18
CA ALA A 111 43.68 6.43 19.05
C ALA A 111 44.91 5.55 18.82
#